data_AF-A0A9E3EC34-F1
#
_entry.id   AF-A0A9E3EC34-F1
#
_cell.length_a   1.000
_cell.length_b   1.000
_cell.length_c   1.000
_cell.angle_alpha   90.00
_cell.angle_beta   90.00
_cell.angle_gamma   90.00
#
_symmetry.space_group_name_H-M   'P 1'
#
loop_
_entity.id
_entity.type
_entity.pdbx_description
1 polymer ?
#
loop_
_entity_poly.entity_id
_entity_poly.type
_entity_poly.pdbx_seq_one_letter_code
_entity_poly.pdbx_strand_id
1 'polypeptide(L)'
;MSRRRLFLDEAPGETRGVVTLDGLPERLLIRRADDIPAQQLGARLVARVARIDRPLASAFLDMGEGPDAVLALSGEGVVRRLLASLMEGAAVEVEVAAEARRDKGALARLIGPAEGPVRLLQAAPGLAEQLTTFAQGAGVETGPPARAAADLAEAAALDVVHPLPGGGSIAIEPTRALTAVDVDRGAGRGETARGARRVNLAAVSETARLLRLKGLGGLVAIDLIGSGHDGAALAAAAKAAFAPDEPGVSIGPVSRFGLLQLVLPWRRRPVAERLCGEDGAPTPATLVLRGLRSLEREAAADRGARLLARCAPAVAAAARPYIEALSARIGARFEIRAVEGAAADHFEVSTL
;
A
#
# COMPACT_ATOMS: atom_id res chain seq x y z
N MET A 1 -13.55 -23.16 1.73
CA MET A 1 -12.74 -22.51 0.67
C MET A 1 -12.57 -21.06 1.07
N SER A 2 -11.35 -20.53 1.05
CA SER A 2 -11.12 -19.12 1.35
C SER A 2 -11.80 -18.24 0.30
N ARG A 3 -12.47 -17.19 0.74
CA ARG A 3 -13.30 -16.33 -0.12
C ARG A 3 -12.81 -14.89 -0.08
N ARG A 4 -12.54 -14.34 -1.27
CA ARG A 4 -12.26 -12.91 -1.45
C ARG A 4 -13.55 -12.12 -1.72
N ARG A 5 -13.64 -10.92 -1.15
CA ARG A 5 -14.65 -9.90 -1.48
C ARG A 5 -13.95 -8.59 -1.84
N LEU A 6 -14.58 -7.82 -2.70
CA LEU A 6 -14.02 -6.60 -3.28
C LEU A 6 -14.89 -5.41 -2.88
N PHE A 7 -14.25 -4.34 -2.42
CA PHE A 7 -14.92 -3.11 -2.03
C PHE A 7 -14.26 -1.91 -2.70
N LEU A 8 -15.07 -0.95 -3.15
CA LEU A 8 -14.60 0.31 -3.72
C LEU A 8 -15.29 1.47 -3.02
N ASP A 9 -14.47 2.28 -2.36
CA ASP A 9 -14.88 3.40 -1.55
C ASP A 9 -14.41 4.71 -2.20
N GLU A 10 -15.35 5.54 -2.65
CA GLU A 10 -15.09 6.80 -3.34
C GLU A 10 -15.46 7.99 -2.45
N ALA A 11 -14.51 8.89 -2.25
CA ALA A 11 -14.69 10.16 -1.57
C ALA A 11 -14.05 11.31 -2.39
N PRO A 12 -14.42 12.57 -2.12
CA PRO A 12 -13.68 13.71 -2.67
C PRO A 12 -12.18 13.58 -2.40
N GLY A 13 -11.39 13.58 -3.47
CA GLY A 13 -9.93 13.55 -3.40
C GLY A 13 -9.29 12.18 -3.13
N GLU A 14 -10.05 11.13 -2.84
CA GLU A 14 -9.50 9.80 -2.56
C GLU A 14 -10.44 8.65 -2.95
N THR A 15 -9.89 7.65 -3.63
CA THR A 15 -10.53 6.37 -3.87
C THR A 15 -9.75 5.28 -3.16
N ARG A 16 -10.45 4.43 -2.39
CA ARG A 16 -9.86 3.30 -1.65
C ARG A 16 -10.49 1.99 -2.14
N GLY A 17 -9.65 1.09 -2.63
CA GLY A 17 -10.05 -0.27 -3.00
C GLY A 17 -9.61 -1.26 -1.93
N VAL A 18 -10.51 -2.16 -1.51
CA VAL A 18 -10.20 -3.18 -0.50
C VAL A 18 -10.47 -4.57 -1.05
N VAL A 19 -9.54 -5.48 -0.80
CA VAL A 19 -9.78 -6.92 -0.91
C VAL A 19 -9.80 -7.49 0.50
N THR A 20 -10.84 -8.21 0.87
CA THR A 20 -10.86 -9.00 2.12
C THR A 20 -10.70 -10.47 1.82
N LEU A 21 -9.99 -11.22 2.66
CA LEU A 21 -9.88 -12.67 2.65
C LEU A 21 -10.57 -13.21 3.91
N ASP A 22 -11.63 -14.00 3.73
CA ASP A 22 -12.40 -14.60 4.83
C ASP A 22 -12.87 -13.56 5.88
N GLY A 23 -13.23 -12.36 5.39
CA GLY A 23 -13.73 -11.24 6.19
C GLY A 23 -12.64 -10.31 6.75
N LEU A 24 -11.36 -10.66 6.65
CA LEU A 24 -10.24 -9.83 7.11
C LEU A 24 -9.61 -9.05 5.95
N PRO A 25 -9.20 -7.78 6.13
CA PRO A 25 -8.52 -7.02 5.07
C PRO A 25 -7.25 -7.71 4.56
N GLU A 26 -7.14 -8.00 3.27
CA GLU A 26 -5.95 -8.61 2.66
C GLU A 26 -5.14 -7.57 1.86
N ARG A 27 -5.81 -6.62 1.20
CA ARG A 27 -5.16 -5.57 0.40
C ARG A 27 -5.91 -4.26 0.57
N LEU A 28 -5.15 -3.16 0.64
CA LEU A 28 -5.66 -1.80 0.58
C LEU A 28 -4.96 -1.05 -0.55
N LEU A 29 -5.74 -0.62 -1.54
CA LEU A 29 -5.28 0.22 -2.64
C LEU A 29 -5.80 1.64 -2.40
N ILE A 30 -4.94 2.64 -2.52
CA ILE A 30 -5.31 4.04 -2.30
C ILE A 30 -4.84 4.84 -3.50
N ARG A 31 -5.75 5.64 -4.06
CA ARG A 31 -5.43 6.62 -5.09
C ARG A 31 -5.99 7.97 -4.65
N ARG A 32 -5.15 9.00 -4.71
CA ARG A 32 -5.51 10.37 -4.35
C ARG A 32 -5.45 11.30 -5.55
N ALA A 33 -6.12 12.43 -5.46
CA ALA A 33 -6.14 13.44 -6.51
C ALA A 33 -4.77 14.11 -6.74
N ASP A 34 -3.88 14.08 -5.75
CA ASP A 34 -2.52 14.61 -5.81
C ASP A 34 -1.48 13.56 -6.26
N ASP A 35 -1.90 12.33 -6.57
CA ASP A 35 -1.00 11.32 -7.14
C ASP A 35 -0.57 11.69 -8.56
N ILE A 36 0.73 11.69 -8.81
CA ILE A 36 1.31 11.93 -10.15
C ILE A 36 0.96 10.75 -11.06
N PRO A 37 0.16 10.93 -12.13
CA PRO A 37 -0.31 9.82 -12.98
C PRO A 37 0.83 9.03 -13.63
N ALA A 38 1.91 9.71 -14.01
CA ALA A 38 3.10 9.12 -14.63
C ALA A 38 3.90 8.19 -13.69
N GLN A 39 3.63 8.21 -12.38
CA GLN A 39 4.32 7.37 -11.39
C GLN A 39 3.45 6.23 -10.84
N GLN A 40 2.22 6.09 -11.33
CA GLN A 40 1.30 5.06 -10.87
C GLN A 40 1.63 3.71 -11.49
N LEU A 41 1.51 2.64 -10.70
CA LEU A 41 1.77 1.27 -11.15
C LEU A 41 0.93 0.91 -12.39
N GLY A 42 1.61 0.50 -13.47
CA GLY A 42 0.99 0.15 -14.75
C GLY A 42 0.77 1.33 -15.71
N ALA A 43 1.14 2.56 -15.34
CA ALA A 43 1.16 3.67 -16.28
C ALA A 43 2.22 3.43 -17.37
N ARG A 44 1.90 3.74 -18.63
CA ARG A 44 2.86 3.73 -19.75
C ARG A 44 3.11 5.13 -20.25
N LEU A 45 4.37 5.43 -20.54
CA LEU A 45 4.79 6.75 -20.96
C LEU A 45 6.02 6.70 -21.84
N VAL A 46 6.20 7.78 -22.60
CA VAL A 46 7.52 8.14 -23.15
C VAL A 46 8.28 8.83 -22.03
N ALA A 47 9.40 8.24 -21.63
CA ALA A 47 10.35 8.79 -20.67
C ALA A 47 11.67 9.11 -21.39
N ARG A 48 12.50 9.97 -20.78
CA ARG A 48 13.82 10.30 -21.32
C ARG A 48 14.92 9.77 -20.43
N VAL A 49 15.94 9.14 -21.00
CA VAL A 49 17.10 8.69 -20.25
C VAL A 49 17.86 9.91 -19.74
N ALA A 50 17.76 10.21 -18.46
CA ALA A 50 18.43 11.36 -17.84
C ALA A 50 19.91 11.06 -17.58
N ARG A 51 20.21 9.87 -17.04
CA ARG A 51 21.59 9.41 -16.80
C ARG A 51 21.70 7.89 -16.81
N ILE A 52 22.87 7.37 -17.14
CA ILE A 52 23.18 5.93 -17.11
C ILE A 52 24.31 5.64 -16.11
N ASP A 53 24.01 4.80 -15.12
CA ASP A 53 25.00 4.27 -14.17
C ASP A 53 25.34 2.81 -14.53
N ARG A 54 26.44 2.64 -15.27
CA ARG A 54 26.90 1.30 -15.69
C ARG A 54 27.40 0.44 -14.53
N PRO A 55 28.18 0.96 -13.56
CA PRO A 55 28.56 0.19 -12.37
C PRO A 55 27.37 -0.39 -11.60
N LEU A 56 26.27 0.35 -11.47
CA LEU A 56 25.05 -0.11 -10.82
C LEU A 56 24.08 -0.84 -11.76
N ALA A 57 24.48 -1.05 -13.02
CA ALA A 57 23.64 -1.61 -14.07
C ALA A 57 22.23 -0.99 -14.08
N SER A 58 22.14 0.34 -14.01
CA SER A 58 20.88 1.08 -13.87
C SER A 58 20.89 2.34 -14.74
N ALA A 59 19.72 2.72 -15.27
CA ALA A 59 19.48 4.01 -15.90
C ALA A 59 18.40 4.76 -15.12
N PHE A 60 18.50 6.08 -15.09
CA PHE A 60 17.50 6.96 -14.47
C PHE A 60 16.75 7.69 -15.57
N LEU A 61 15.43 7.67 -15.47
CA LEU A 61 14.52 8.15 -16.48
C LEU A 61 13.76 9.36 -15.97
N ASP A 62 13.85 10.47 -16.69
CA ASP A 62 12.97 11.61 -16.52
C ASP A 62 11.56 11.25 -16.97
N MET A 63 10.62 11.35 -16.03
CA MET A 63 9.20 11.02 -16.18
C MET A 63 8.33 12.28 -16.36
N GLY A 64 8.95 13.46 -16.40
CA GLY A 64 8.33 14.77 -16.58
C GLY A 64 7.88 15.38 -15.26
N GLU A 65 7.17 14.61 -14.43
CA GLU A 65 6.73 15.04 -13.10
C GLU A 65 7.18 14.05 -12.02
N GLY A 66 7.63 14.61 -10.88
CA GLY A 66 8.12 13.87 -9.73
C GLY A 66 9.56 13.33 -9.91
N PRO A 67 10.02 12.41 -9.05
CA PRO A 67 11.36 11.86 -9.13
C PRO A 67 11.61 11.00 -10.38
N ASP A 68 12.87 10.94 -10.81
CA ASP A 68 13.35 10.01 -11.84
C ASP A 68 12.93 8.57 -11.51
N ALA A 69 12.49 7.82 -12.53
CA ALA A 69 12.32 6.37 -12.40
C ALA A 69 13.65 5.64 -12.62
N VAL A 70 13.79 4.47 -12.02
CA VAL A 70 14.94 3.58 -12.18
C VAL A 70 14.60 2.48 -13.18
N LEU A 71 15.43 2.30 -14.19
CA LEU A 71 15.39 1.19 -15.14
C LEU A 71 16.61 0.30 -14.93
N ALA A 72 16.39 -0.95 -14.53
CA ALA A 72 17.48 -1.91 -14.45
C ALA A 72 17.99 -2.27 -15.85
N LEU A 73 19.31 -2.20 -16.05
CA LEU A 73 20.01 -2.61 -17.27
C LEU A 73 20.29 -4.12 -17.29
N SER A 74 19.38 -4.88 -16.69
CA SER A 74 19.39 -6.33 -16.63
C SER A 74 18.18 -6.86 -17.39
N GLY A 75 18.40 -7.76 -18.34
CA GLY A 75 17.35 -8.37 -19.13
C GLY A 75 17.90 -9.43 -20.08
N GLU A 76 17.00 -10.11 -20.78
CA GLU A 76 17.33 -11.19 -21.70
C GLU A 76 16.86 -10.89 -23.13
N GLY A 77 17.41 -11.61 -24.11
CA GLY A 77 16.98 -11.54 -25.51
C GLY A 77 17.02 -10.15 -26.13
N VAL A 78 15.89 -9.72 -26.71
CA VAL A 78 15.75 -8.43 -27.42
C VAL A 78 15.92 -7.25 -26.46
N VAL A 79 15.37 -7.34 -25.25
CA VAL A 79 15.45 -6.28 -24.24
C VAL A 79 16.91 -6.01 -23.86
N ARG A 80 17.72 -7.07 -23.69
CA ARG A 80 19.16 -6.92 -23.41
C ARG A 80 19.90 -6.11 -24.49
N ARG A 81 19.58 -6.35 -25.77
CA ARG A 81 20.21 -5.62 -26.88
C ARG A 81 19.81 -4.15 -26.89
N LEU A 82 18.53 -3.85 -26.65
CA LEU A 82 18.04 -2.47 -26.56
C LEU A 82 18.68 -1.72 -25.38
N LEU A 83 18.79 -2.37 -24.21
CA LEU A 83 19.44 -1.81 -23.03
C LEU A 83 20.93 -1.53 -23.28
N ALA A 84 21.61 -2.39 -24.04
CA ALA A 84 23.03 -2.22 -24.37
C ALA A 84 23.28 -1.03 -25.31
N SER A 85 22.31 -0.66 -26.15
CA SER A 85 22.37 0.50 -27.04
C SER A 85 21.77 1.79 -26.45
N LEU A 86 21.35 1.76 -25.19
CA LEU A 86 20.69 2.89 -24.55
C LEU A 86 21.67 4.06 -24.38
N MET A 87 21.24 5.27 -24.74
CA MET A 87 22.03 6.50 -24.63
C MET A 87 21.32 7.52 -23.75
N GLU A 88 22.08 8.36 -23.07
CA GLU A 88 21.53 9.53 -22.38
C GLU A 88 20.84 10.46 -23.39
N GLY A 89 19.74 11.06 -22.96
CA GLY A 89 18.86 11.85 -23.80
C GLY A 89 17.93 11.04 -24.70
N ALA A 90 18.08 9.71 -24.84
CA ALA A 90 17.20 8.90 -25.65
C ALA A 90 15.76 8.87 -25.09
N ALA A 91 14.77 8.88 -25.98
CA ALA A 91 13.38 8.66 -25.62
C ALA A 91 13.05 7.16 -25.66
N VAL A 92 12.41 6.67 -24.60
CA VAL A 92 12.03 5.27 -24.45
C VAL A 92 10.60 5.16 -23.97
N GLU A 93 9.91 4.13 -24.45
CA GLU A 93 8.63 3.75 -23.90
C GLU A 93 8.84 2.82 -22.71
N VAL A 94 8.23 3.16 -21.58
CA VAL A 94 8.31 2.39 -20.35
C VAL A 94 6.95 2.19 -19.71
N GLU A 95 6.84 1.11 -18.95
CA GLU A 95 5.74 0.85 -18.01
C GLU A 95 6.26 0.99 -16.58
N VAL A 96 5.52 1.66 -15.70
CA VAL A 96 5.82 1.68 -14.27
C VAL A 96 5.53 0.30 -13.68
N ALA A 97 6.58 -0.41 -13.26
CA ALA A 97 6.52 -1.74 -12.66
C ALA A 97 6.48 -1.71 -11.13
N ALA A 98 6.93 -0.62 -10.51
CA ALA A 98 6.70 -0.32 -9.09
C ALA A 98 6.56 1.19 -8.88
N GLU A 99 5.63 1.62 -8.02
CA GLU A 99 5.45 3.04 -7.63
C GLU A 99 6.71 3.59 -6.95
N ALA A 100 6.89 4.89 -6.74
CA ALA A 100 8.02 5.41 -5.94
C ALA A 100 7.83 5.22 -4.42
N ARG A 101 8.90 4.98 -3.65
CA ARG A 101 8.89 4.87 -2.16
C ARG A 101 10.05 5.65 -1.55
N ARG A 102 9.84 6.32 -0.41
CA ARG A 102 10.86 7.14 0.29
C ARG A 102 11.90 7.79 -0.65
N ASP A 103 13.12 7.27 -0.62
CA ASP A 103 14.33 7.70 -1.32
C ASP A 103 14.52 7.05 -2.69
N LYS A 104 13.62 6.15 -3.10
CA LYS A 104 13.69 5.37 -4.33
C LYS A 104 12.60 5.81 -5.30
N GLY A 105 13.04 6.24 -6.48
CA GLY A 105 12.18 6.47 -7.62
C GLY A 105 11.37 5.22 -8.01
N ALA A 106 10.34 5.42 -8.82
CA ALA A 106 9.55 4.33 -9.38
C ALA A 106 10.44 3.35 -10.17
N LEU A 107 10.09 2.06 -10.19
CA LEU A 107 10.78 1.10 -11.05
C LEU A 107 10.10 1.08 -12.43
N ALA A 108 10.87 1.30 -13.48
CA ALA A 108 10.41 1.24 -14.86
C ALA A 108 10.80 -0.10 -15.52
N ARG A 109 9.91 -0.62 -16.36
CA ARG A 109 10.19 -1.72 -17.29
C ARG A 109 10.23 -1.15 -18.70
N LEU A 110 11.32 -1.41 -19.43
CA LEU A 110 11.46 -1.02 -20.82
C LEU A 110 10.45 -1.79 -21.69
N ILE A 111 9.64 -1.06 -22.45
CA ILE A 111 8.79 -1.61 -23.51
C ILE A 111 9.54 -1.55 -24.85
N GLY A 112 10.15 -0.41 -25.17
CA GLY A 112 10.86 -0.23 -26.43
C GLY A 112 11.38 1.19 -26.66
N PRO A 113 11.96 1.47 -27.83
CA PRO A 113 12.31 2.83 -28.24
C PRO A 113 11.06 3.69 -28.44
N ALA A 114 11.18 5.00 -28.24
CA ALA A 114 10.10 5.95 -28.47
C ALA A 114 10.62 7.25 -29.10
N GLU A 115 9.68 8.12 -29.49
CA GLU A 115 9.96 9.43 -30.06
C GLU A 115 9.15 10.54 -29.37
N GLY A 116 9.66 11.76 -29.50
CA GLY A 116 9.01 12.98 -29.02
C GLY A 116 9.32 13.35 -27.56
N PRO A 117 8.54 14.28 -26.98
CA PRO A 117 8.71 14.73 -25.61
C PRO A 117 8.19 13.69 -24.61
N VAL A 118 8.61 13.84 -23.36
CA VAL A 118 8.11 13.08 -22.22
C VAL A 118 6.60 13.30 -22.10
N ARG A 119 5.83 12.22 -22.08
CA ARG A 119 4.36 12.28 -22.02
C ARG A 119 3.76 10.95 -21.59
N LEU A 120 2.63 11.01 -20.90
CA LEU A 120 1.81 9.84 -20.60
C LEU A 120 1.19 9.30 -21.90
N LEU A 121 1.35 7.99 -22.14
CA LEU A 121 0.73 7.28 -23.26
C LEU A 121 -0.53 6.55 -22.81
N GLN A 122 -0.49 5.93 -21.62
CA GLN A 122 -1.60 5.20 -21.03
C GLN A 122 -1.61 5.43 -19.52
N ALA A 123 -2.75 5.86 -18.98
CA ALA A 123 -2.92 5.97 -17.54
C ALA A 123 -2.89 4.59 -16.87
N ALA A 124 -2.50 4.56 -15.60
CA ALA A 124 -2.59 3.34 -14.80
C ALA A 124 -4.04 2.83 -14.71
N PRO A 125 -4.25 1.50 -14.65
CA PRO A 125 -5.57 0.89 -14.50
C PRO A 125 -6.40 1.52 -13.37
N GLY A 126 -7.72 1.53 -13.51
CA GLY A 126 -8.61 2.03 -12.46
C GLY A 126 -8.57 1.13 -11.21
N LEU A 127 -8.84 1.65 -10.00
CA LEU A 127 -8.88 0.78 -8.81
C LEU A 127 -9.95 -0.33 -8.93
N ALA A 128 -11.10 -0.04 -9.54
CA ALA A 128 -12.12 -1.05 -9.83
C ALA A 128 -11.59 -2.19 -10.72
N GLU A 129 -10.86 -1.83 -11.79
CA GLU A 129 -10.22 -2.77 -12.70
C GLU A 129 -9.13 -3.58 -11.99
N GLN A 130 -8.33 -2.94 -11.13
CA GLN A 130 -7.32 -3.63 -10.34
C GLN A 130 -7.95 -4.62 -9.35
N LEU A 131 -9.07 -4.27 -8.71
CA LEU A 131 -9.74 -5.13 -7.73
C LEU A 131 -10.19 -6.45 -8.34
N THR A 132 -10.76 -6.43 -9.56
CA THR A 132 -11.26 -7.64 -10.22
C THR A 132 -10.14 -8.64 -10.57
N THR A 133 -8.89 -8.18 -10.67
CA THR A 133 -7.73 -9.07 -10.88
C THR A 133 -7.46 -9.98 -9.67
N PHE A 134 -7.85 -9.57 -8.45
CA PHE A 134 -7.60 -10.36 -7.24
C PHE A 134 -8.68 -11.42 -6.97
N ALA A 135 -9.87 -11.25 -7.55
CA ALA A 135 -10.99 -12.17 -7.44
C ALA A 135 -11.86 -12.10 -8.71
N GLN A 136 -11.51 -12.91 -9.71
CA GLN A 136 -12.25 -12.97 -10.97
C GLN A 136 -13.72 -13.37 -10.72
N GLY A 137 -14.65 -12.64 -11.33
CA GLY A 137 -16.09 -12.88 -11.21
C GLY A 137 -16.73 -12.42 -9.89
N ALA A 138 -15.96 -11.84 -8.95
CA ALA A 138 -16.52 -11.22 -7.76
C ALA A 138 -17.07 -9.82 -8.08
N GLY A 139 -18.28 -9.51 -7.59
CA GLY A 139 -18.83 -8.15 -7.64
C GLY A 139 -18.04 -7.20 -6.74
N VAL A 140 -17.97 -5.93 -7.14
CA VAL A 140 -17.37 -4.86 -6.34
C VAL A 140 -18.47 -4.14 -5.56
N GLU A 141 -18.41 -4.25 -4.23
CA GLU A 141 -19.35 -3.59 -3.32
C GLU A 141 -18.95 -2.13 -3.11
N THR A 142 -19.92 -1.22 -3.08
CA THR A 142 -19.70 0.23 -2.91
C THR A 142 -20.55 0.80 -1.76
N GLY A 143 -20.41 2.09 -1.48
CA GLY A 143 -21.22 2.78 -0.47
C GLY A 143 -20.78 2.50 0.98
N PRO A 144 -21.69 2.56 1.97
CA PRO A 144 -21.33 2.45 3.39
C PRO A 144 -20.55 1.18 3.78
N PRO A 145 -20.85 -0.02 3.24
CA PRO A 145 -20.04 -1.21 3.51
C PRO A 145 -18.60 -1.08 3.01
N ALA A 146 -18.39 -0.45 1.84
CA ALA A 146 -17.07 -0.22 1.30
C ALA A 146 -16.27 0.80 2.13
N ARG A 147 -16.94 1.86 2.59
CA ARG A 147 -16.36 2.85 3.53
C ARG A 147 -15.89 2.17 4.81
N ALA A 148 -16.73 1.33 5.41
CA ALA A 148 -16.39 0.60 6.63
C ALA A 148 -15.24 -0.40 6.42
N ALA A 149 -15.24 -1.12 5.29
CA ALA A 149 -14.15 -2.03 4.94
C ALA A 149 -12.82 -1.28 4.73
N ALA A 150 -12.86 -0.10 4.10
CA ALA A 150 -11.68 0.74 3.88
C ALA A 150 -11.16 1.36 5.18
N ASP A 151 -12.03 1.82 6.08
CA ASP A 151 -11.64 2.33 7.39
C ASP A 151 -10.99 1.22 8.25
N LEU A 152 -11.54 0.00 8.24
CA LEU A 152 -10.97 -1.16 8.91
C LEU A 152 -9.61 -1.56 8.31
N ALA A 153 -9.51 -1.59 6.98
CA ALA A 153 -8.27 -1.93 6.27
C ALA A 153 -7.16 -0.91 6.55
N GLU A 154 -7.50 0.38 6.59
CA GLU A 154 -6.59 1.46 6.92
C GLU A 154 -6.06 1.32 8.35
N ALA A 155 -6.96 1.12 9.33
CA ALA A 155 -6.58 0.91 10.72
C ALA A 155 -5.66 -0.32 10.88
N ALA A 156 -6.05 -1.46 10.31
CA ALA A 156 -5.24 -2.69 10.38
C ALA A 156 -3.89 -2.56 9.64
N ALA A 157 -3.83 -1.78 8.55
CA ALA A 157 -2.56 -1.52 7.86
C ALA A 157 -1.60 -0.68 8.71
N LEU A 158 -2.11 0.23 9.54
CA LEU A 158 -1.29 1.09 10.40
C LEU A 158 -0.95 0.45 11.75
N ASP A 159 -1.73 -0.52 12.22
CA ASP A 159 -1.49 -1.19 13.50
C ASP A 159 -0.23 -2.08 13.46
N VAL A 160 0.52 -2.11 14.56
CA VAL A 160 1.76 -2.88 14.69
C VAL A 160 1.47 -4.31 15.12
N VAL A 161 0.55 -4.50 16.07
CA VAL A 161 0.31 -5.78 16.74
C VAL A 161 -1.02 -6.38 16.27
N HIS A 162 -0.98 -7.63 15.82
CA HIS A 162 -2.14 -8.32 15.27
C HIS A 162 -2.40 -9.63 16.02
N PRO A 163 -3.65 -9.92 16.44
CA PRO A 163 -3.97 -11.17 17.10
C PRO A 163 -3.92 -12.35 16.11
N LEU A 164 -3.47 -13.51 16.57
CA LEU A 164 -3.43 -14.72 15.75
C LEU A 164 -4.66 -15.62 15.93
N PRO A 165 -5.13 -16.28 14.87
CA PRO A 165 -6.13 -17.33 14.97
C PRO A 165 -5.68 -18.44 15.93
N GLY A 166 -6.49 -18.70 16.94
CA GLY A 166 -6.20 -19.71 17.95
C GLY A 166 -5.28 -19.25 19.08
N GLY A 167 -5.00 -17.95 19.21
CA GLY A 167 -4.30 -17.31 20.33
C GLY A 167 -2.85 -16.94 20.03
N GLY A 168 -2.36 -15.91 20.72
CA GLY A 168 -1.08 -15.26 20.43
C GLY A 168 -1.25 -14.01 19.57
N SER A 169 -0.13 -13.42 19.18
CA SER A 169 -0.07 -12.20 18.37
C SER A 169 1.18 -12.20 17.50
N ILE A 170 1.21 -11.31 16.51
CA ILE A 170 2.42 -10.94 15.78
C ILE A 170 2.58 -9.43 15.79
N ALA A 171 3.81 -8.94 15.92
CA ALA A 171 4.15 -7.53 15.72
C ALA A 171 4.91 -7.40 14.39
N ILE A 172 4.52 -6.45 13.53
CA ILE A 172 5.17 -6.20 12.22
C ILE A 172 5.75 -4.80 12.20
N GLU A 173 7.08 -4.70 12.18
CA GLU A 173 7.80 -3.44 12.29
C GLU A 173 8.76 -3.23 11.11
N PRO A 174 8.43 -2.31 10.18
CA PRO A 174 9.37 -1.92 9.14
C PRO A 174 10.49 -1.05 9.73
N THR A 175 11.74 -1.44 9.47
CA THR A 175 12.93 -0.65 9.79
C THR A 175 13.50 0.00 8.52
N ARG A 176 14.64 0.69 8.64
CA ARG A 176 15.36 1.22 7.47
C ARG A 176 15.83 0.11 6.51
N ALA A 177 16.19 -1.07 7.03
CA ALA A 177 16.85 -2.11 6.24
C ALA A 177 15.92 -3.28 5.88
N LEU A 178 15.06 -3.69 6.81
CA LEU A 178 14.19 -4.86 6.69
C LEU A 178 12.90 -4.70 7.50
N THR A 179 11.92 -5.55 7.25
CA THR A 179 10.74 -5.69 8.12
C THR A 179 10.96 -6.82 9.11
N ALA A 180 10.91 -6.51 10.41
CA ALA A 180 10.96 -7.51 11.47
C ALA A 180 9.53 -7.95 11.81
N VAL A 181 9.35 -9.25 12.04
CA VAL A 181 8.10 -9.82 12.51
C VAL A 181 8.37 -10.63 13.75
N ASP A 182 7.82 -10.19 14.88
CA ASP A 182 7.90 -10.89 16.15
C ASP A 182 6.64 -11.74 16.36
N VAL A 183 6.79 -12.93 16.94
CA VAL A 183 5.68 -13.87 17.16
C VAL A 183 5.54 -14.12 18.65
N ASP A 184 4.32 -13.90 19.14
CA ASP A 184 3.97 -14.09 20.54
C ASP A 184 2.90 -15.17 20.70
N ARG A 185 3.05 -15.98 21.75
CA ARG A 185 2.07 -17.02 22.10
C ARG A 185 0.90 -16.51 22.95
N GLY A 186 1.05 -15.36 23.61
CA GLY A 186 0.14 -14.85 24.63
C GLY A 186 0.18 -15.63 25.96
N ALA A 187 -0.35 -15.05 27.03
CA ALA A 187 -0.36 -15.65 28.37
C ALA A 187 -1.39 -16.81 28.47
N GLY A 188 -1.02 -17.92 29.14
CA GLY A 188 -1.99 -18.94 29.58
C GLY A 188 -1.98 -20.28 28.86
N ARG A 189 -0.95 -20.61 28.06
CA ARG A 189 -0.81 -21.96 27.49
C ARG A 189 0.56 -22.54 27.78
N GLY A 190 0.62 -23.64 28.55
CA GLY A 190 1.89 -24.31 28.91
C GLY A 190 2.80 -24.59 27.71
N GLU A 191 4.10 -24.46 27.90
CA GLU A 191 5.14 -24.53 26.86
C GLU A 191 5.24 -25.93 26.23
N THR A 192 4.43 -26.17 25.20
CA THR A 192 4.52 -27.41 24.42
C THR A 192 5.06 -27.09 23.03
N ALA A 193 5.99 -27.92 22.54
CA ALA A 193 6.52 -27.82 21.18
C ALA A 193 5.40 -27.86 20.12
N ARG A 194 4.34 -28.67 20.35
CA ARG A 194 3.14 -28.72 19.50
C ARG A 194 2.41 -27.37 19.45
N GLY A 195 2.31 -26.70 20.59
CA GLY A 195 1.72 -25.37 20.70
C GLY A 195 2.52 -24.32 19.93
N ALA A 196 3.85 -24.31 20.10
CA ALA A 196 4.74 -23.40 19.38
C ALA A 196 4.64 -23.57 17.86
N ARG A 197 4.67 -24.83 17.37
CA ARG A 197 4.51 -25.13 15.94
C ARG A 197 3.19 -24.59 15.37
N ARG A 198 2.07 -24.75 16.09
CA ARG A 198 0.76 -24.27 15.62
C ARG A 198 0.72 -22.74 15.51
N VAL A 199 1.26 -22.03 16.51
CA VAL A 199 1.32 -20.56 16.50
C VAL A 199 2.21 -20.07 15.36
N ASN A 200 3.39 -20.65 15.18
CA ASN A 200 4.30 -20.28 14.07
C ASN A 200 3.66 -20.46 12.69
N LEU A 201 2.90 -21.54 12.47
CA LEU A 201 2.18 -21.75 11.20
C LEU A 201 1.08 -20.70 10.97
N ALA A 202 0.35 -20.34 12.03
CA ALA A 202 -0.64 -19.25 11.97
C ALA A 202 0.04 -17.90 11.70
N ALA A 203 1.16 -17.64 12.37
CA ALA A 203 1.97 -16.43 12.21
C ALA A 203 2.48 -16.26 10.78
N VAL A 204 3.01 -17.32 10.16
CA VAL A 204 3.47 -17.28 8.77
C VAL A 204 2.32 -16.94 7.81
N SER A 205 1.16 -17.57 7.98
CA SER A 205 -0.03 -17.29 7.15
C SER A 205 -0.51 -15.85 7.31
N GLU A 206 -0.56 -15.37 8.55
CA GLU A 206 -1.07 -14.03 8.87
C GLU A 206 -0.08 -12.93 8.45
N THR A 207 1.22 -13.18 8.61
CA THR A 207 2.29 -12.31 8.12
C THR A 207 2.14 -12.08 6.62
N ALA A 208 1.90 -13.14 5.83
CA ALA A 208 1.70 -12.98 4.39
C ALA A 208 0.50 -12.08 4.05
N ARG A 209 -0.64 -12.26 4.75
CA ARG A 209 -1.82 -11.41 4.57
C ARG A 209 -1.54 -9.95 4.94
N LEU A 210 -0.87 -9.72 6.07
CA LEU A 210 -0.61 -8.36 6.57
C LEU A 210 0.46 -7.63 5.76
N LEU A 211 1.49 -8.30 5.26
CA LEU A 211 2.47 -7.68 4.36
C LEU A 211 1.79 -7.22 3.06
N ARG A 212 0.83 -8.00 2.53
CA ARG A 212 -0.02 -7.58 1.40
C ARG A 212 -0.90 -6.39 1.74
N LEU A 213 -1.50 -6.36 2.93
CA LEU A 213 -2.35 -5.26 3.39
C LEU A 213 -1.56 -3.96 3.54
N LYS A 214 -0.37 -4.06 4.13
CA LYS A 214 0.55 -2.93 4.39
C LYS A 214 1.28 -2.45 3.14
N GLY A 215 1.33 -3.27 2.09
CA GLY A 215 2.10 -3.00 0.86
C GLY A 215 3.60 -3.08 1.07
N LEU A 216 4.06 -3.92 2.01
CA LEU A 216 5.48 -4.05 2.37
C LEU A 216 6.20 -5.02 1.42
N GLY A 217 7.41 -4.66 1.02
CA GLY A 217 8.29 -5.46 0.18
C GLY A 217 9.77 -5.25 0.54
N GLY A 218 10.66 -6.11 0.04
CA GLY A 218 12.05 -6.18 0.46
C GLY A 218 12.32 -7.33 1.43
N LEU A 219 13.40 -7.23 2.21
CA LEU A 219 13.81 -8.24 3.16
C LEU A 219 12.86 -8.27 4.37
N VAL A 220 12.41 -9.46 4.76
CA VAL A 220 11.59 -9.71 5.94
C VAL A 220 12.21 -10.84 6.75
N ALA A 221 12.25 -10.66 8.08
CA ALA A 221 12.69 -11.68 9.02
C ALA A 221 11.57 -11.95 10.04
N ILE A 222 11.12 -13.20 10.12
CA ILE A 222 10.11 -13.66 11.07
C ILE A 222 10.81 -14.40 12.20
N ASP A 223 10.73 -13.87 13.42
CA ASP A 223 11.25 -14.48 14.64
C ASP A 223 10.25 -15.51 15.19
N LEU A 224 10.59 -16.79 15.09
CA LEU A 224 9.69 -17.88 15.41
C LEU A 224 9.81 -18.27 16.88
N ILE A 225 8.69 -18.57 17.53
CA ILE A 225 8.72 -18.98 18.93
C ILE A 225 9.27 -20.40 19.13
N GLY A 226 10.05 -20.57 20.18
CA GLY A 226 10.61 -21.85 20.62
C GLY A 226 11.86 -22.27 19.85
N SER A 227 12.22 -23.54 19.96
CA SER A 227 13.39 -24.13 19.30
C SER A 227 13.04 -25.48 18.66
N GLY A 228 13.98 -26.06 17.89
CA GLY A 228 13.76 -27.34 17.21
C GLY A 228 12.68 -27.26 16.13
N HIS A 229 12.64 -26.15 15.39
CA HIS A 229 11.61 -25.92 14.38
C HIS A 229 11.65 -26.97 13.25
N ASP A 230 10.46 -27.40 12.84
CA ASP A 230 10.25 -28.16 11.60
C ASP A 230 10.38 -27.21 10.40
N GLY A 231 11.63 -26.92 10.01
CA GLY A 231 11.94 -25.95 8.96
C GLY A 231 11.33 -26.30 7.60
N ALA A 232 11.19 -27.60 7.28
CA ALA A 232 10.56 -28.05 6.05
C ALA A 232 9.06 -27.71 6.04
N ALA A 233 8.34 -27.96 7.13
CA ALA A 233 6.92 -27.60 7.22
C ALA A 233 6.70 -26.08 7.21
N LEU A 234 7.57 -25.30 7.87
CA LEU A 234 7.48 -23.83 7.86
C LEU A 234 7.76 -23.25 6.47
N ALA A 235 8.77 -23.76 5.77
CA ALA A 235 9.05 -23.36 4.39
C ALA A 235 7.88 -23.71 3.45
N ALA A 236 7.26 -24.89 3.62
CA ALA A 236 6.08 -25.27 2.85
C ALA A 236 4.88 -24.37 3.14
N ALA A 237 4.63 -24.05 4.41
CA ALA A 237 3.57 -23.14 4.82
C ALA A 237 3.79 -21.72 4.28
N ALA A 238 5.04 -21.23 4.33
CA ALA A 238 5.40 -19.93 3.78
C ALA A 238 5.19 -19.90 2.26
N LYS A 239 5.65 -20.93 1.53
CA LYS A 239 5.40 -21.05 0.08
C LYS A 239 3.91 -20.99 -0.25
N ALA A 240 3.07 -21.70 0.51
CA ALA A 240 1.63 -21.65 0.31
C ALA A 240 1.02 -20.27 0.62
N ALA A 241 1.44 -19.62 1.71
CA ALA A 241 0.93 -18.33 2.15
C ALA A 241 1.32 -17.16 1.24
N PHE A 242 2.51 -17.22 0.62
CA PHE A 242 3.06 -16.22 -0.28
C PHE A 242 2.89 -16.56 -1.78
N ALA A 243 2.29 -17.70 -2.13
CA ALA A 243 1.98 -18.05 -3.51
C ALA A 243 1.23 -16.93 -4.29
N PRO A 244 0.30 -16.15 -3.68
CA PRO A 244 -0.36 -15.04 -4.36
C PRO A 244 0.54 -13.82 -4.68
N ASP A 245 1.78 -13.78 -4.17
CA ASP A 245 2.72 -12.67 -4.36
C ASP A 245 3.80 -12.95 -5.40
N GLU A 246 3.82 -14.17 -5.96
CA GLU A 246 4.69 -14.56 -7.06
C GLU A 246 4.34 -13.83 -8.38
N PRO A 247 5.30 -13.70 -9.32
CA PRO A 247 6.70 -14.09 -9.20
C PRO A 247 7.52 -13.10 -8.34
N GLY A 248 8.62 -13.60 -7.78
CA GLY A 248 9.67 -12.79 -7.16
C GLY A 248 9.77 -12.93 -5.65
N VAL A 249 9.06 -13.88 -5.05
CA VAL A 249 9.21 -14.22 -3.64
C VAL A 249 10.38 -15.19 -3.48
N SER A 250 11.29 -14.91 -2.56
CA SER A 250 12.38 -15.82 -2.21
C SER A 250 12.28 -16.19 -0.73
N ILE A 251 12.16 -17.47 -0.41
CA ILE A 251 12.02 -17.96 0.97
C ILE A 251 13.25 -18.79 1.32
N GLY A 252 14.00 -18.36 2.33
CA GLY A 252 15.15 -19.07 2.86
C GLY A 252 14.75 -20.20 3.83
N PRO A 253 15.69 -21.10 4.18
CA PRO A 253 15.47 -22.03 5.28
C PRO A 253 15.35 -21.29 6.62
N VAL A 254 14.73 -21.94 7.60
CA VAL A 254 14.80 -21.46 8.99
C VAL A 254 16.26 -21.49 9.44
N SER A 255 16.75 -20.33 9.88
CA SER A 255 18.13 -20.18 10.33
C SER A 255 18.40 -20.90 11.66
N ARG A 256 19.68 -21.07 12.01
CA ARG A 256 20.08 -21.60 13.33
C ARG A 256 19.59 -20.77 14.52
N PHE A 257 19.22 -19.51 14.29
CA PHE A 257 18.72 -18.58 15.31
C PHE A 257 17.19 -18.54 15.38
N GLY A 258 16.48 -19.43 14.67
CA GLY A 258 15.02 -19.46 14.67
C GLY A 258 14.35 -18.52 13.66
N LEU A 259 15.12 -17.70 12.95
CA LEU A 259 14.55 -16.77 11.96
C LEU A 259 14.15 -17.46 10.65
N LEU A 260 12.92 -17.22 10.18
CA LEU A 260 12.51 -17.47 8.80
C LEU A 260 12.68 -16.18 7.98
N GLN A 261 13.55 -16.21 6.98
CA GLN A 261 13.88 -15.04 6.16
C GLN A 261 13.28 -15.16 4.76
N LEU A 262 12.75 -14.06 4.24
CA LEU A 262 12.26 -14.00 2.87
C LEU A 262 12.50 -12.62 2.24
N VAL A 263 12.50 -12.58 0.91
CA VAL A 263 12.53 -11.34 0.12
C VAL A 263 11.25 -11.27 -0.70
N LEU A 264 10.55 -10.13 -0.59
CA LEU A 264 9.33 -9.84 -1.34
C LEU A 264 9.57 -8.81 -2.44
N PRO A 265 8.94 -8.96 -3.62
CA PRO A 265 8.99 -7.94 -4.64
C PRO A 265 8.20 -6.72 -4.18
N TRP A 266 8.78 -5.54 -4.38
CA TRP A 266 8.08 -4.29 -4.12
C TRP A 266 7.38 -3.80 -5.39
N ARG A 267 6.11 -3.41 -5.26
CA ARG A 267 5.25 -2.98 -6.38
C ARG A 267 4.52 -1.66 -6.13
N ARG A 268 4.13 -1.39 -4.88
CA ARG A 268 3.35 -0.21 -4.50
C ARG A 268 3.99 0.52 -3.35
N ARG A 269 3.72 1.82 -3.24
CA ARG A 269 4.10 2.58 -2.05
C ARG A 269 3.40 1.97 -0.83
N PRO A 270 4.12 1.63 0.25
CA PRO A 270 3.52 1.13 1.48
C PRO A 270 2.44 2.08 2.03
N VAL A 271 1.41 1.53 2.66
CA VAL A 271 0.27 2.32 3.17
C VAL A 271 0.74 3.38 4.16
N ALA A 272 1.63 3.02 5.10
CA ALA A 272 2.16 3.98 6.07
C ALA A 272 2.92 5.13 5.40
N GLU A 273 3.72 4.87 4.36
CA GLU A 273 4.45 5.92 3.63
C GLU A 273 3.54 6.84 2.82
N ARG A 274 2.33 6.38 2.48
CA ARG A 274 1.33 7.20 1.79
C ARG A 274 0.51 8.04 2.77
N LEU A 275 0.21 7.48 3.95
CA LEU A 275 -0.72 8.08 4.89
C LEU A 275 -0.05 8.93 5.97
N CYS A 276 1.18 8.59 6.35
CA CYS A 276 1.88 9.17 7.48
C CYS A 276 3.14 9.93 7.06
N GLY A 277 3.54 10.89 7.90
CA GLY A 277 4.84 11.55 7.84
C GLY A 277 5.97 10.68 8.39
N GLU A 278 7.19 11.23 8.43
CA GLU A 278 8.37 10.53 8.96
C GLU A 278 8.27 10.22 10.46
N ASP A 279 7.48 11.00 11.19
CA ASP A 279 7.15 10.81 12.61
C ASP A 279 6.09 9.72 12.86
N GLY A 280 5.55 9.11 11.80
CA GLY A 280 4.48 8.12 11.87
C GLY A 280 3.08 8.71 12.06
N ALA A 281 2.95 10.02 12.24
CA ALA A 281 1.66 10.69 12.37
C ALA A 281 0.98 10.85 11.00
N PRO A 282 -0.36 10.79 10.91
CA PRO A 282 -1.07 11.05 9.66
C PRO A 282 -0.73 12.43 9.07
N THR A 283 -0.49 12.50 7.77
CA THR A 283 -0.21 13.78 7.10
C THR A 283 -1.45 14.70 7.08
N PRO A 284 -1.29 16.03 6.95
CA PRO A 284 -2.43 16.94 6.79
C PRO A 284 -3.38 16.54 5.65
N ALA A 285 -2.84 16.03 4.53
CA ALA A 285 -3.64 15.50 3.43
C ALA A 285 -4.50 14.30 3.87
N THR A 286 -3.91 13.35 4.61
CA THR A 286 -4.65 12.20 5.18
C THR A 286 -5.74 12.65 6.15
N LEU A 287 -5.45 13.61 7.02
CA LEU A 287 -6.39 14.13 8.01
C LEU A 287 -7.59 14.82 7.36
N VAL A 288 -7.36 15.64 6.32
CA VAL A 288 -8.43 16.23 5.51
C VAL A 288 -9.30 15.14 4.91
N LEU A 289 -8.71 14.17 4.23
CA LEU A 289 -9.48 13.14 3.54
C LEU A 289 -10.31 12.29 4.52
N ARG A 290 -9.77 11.96 5.71
CA ARG A 290 -10.53 11.35 6.81
C ARG A 290 -11.68 12.23 7.27
N GLY A 291 -11.43 13.53 7.42
CA GLY A 291 -12.40 14.52 7.84
C GLY A 291 -13.56 14.70 6.85
N LEU A 292 -13.27 14.75 5.54
CA LEU A 292 -14.27 14.79 4.48
C LEU A 292 -15.15 13.54 4.51
N ARG A 293 -14.58 12.36 4.72
CA ARG A 293 -15.36 11.12 4.91
C ARG A 293 -16.24 11.18 6.15
N SER A 294 -15.78 11.83 7.22
CA SER A 294 -16.58 12.02 8.43
C SER A 294 -17.76 12.96 8.19
N LEU A 295 -17.55 14.06 7.47
CA LEU A 295 -18.63 14.94 7.02
C LEU A 295 -19.65 14.21 6.15
N GLU A 296 -19.21 13.36 5.23
CA GLU A 296 -20.12 12.54 4.42
C GLU A 296 -20.96 11.58 5.25
N ARG A 297 -20.35 10.91 6.25
CA ARG A 297 -21.07 10.00 7.15
C ARG A 297 -22.12 10.75 7.96
N GLU A 298 -21.76 11.89 8.54
CA GLU A 298 -22.68 12.69 9.35
C GLU A 298 -23.83 13.25 8.50
N ALA A 299 -23.52 13.76 7.30
CA ALA A 299 -24.51 14.25 6.36
C ALA A 299 -25.48 13.15 5.85
N ALA A 300 -25.02 11.90 5.79
CA ALA A 300 -25.85 10.76 5.44
C ALA A 300 -26.75 10.32 6.60
N ALA A 301 -26.28 10.45 7.84
CA ALA A 301 -27.03 10.15 9.05
C ALA A 301 -28.16 11.18 9.28
N ASP A 302 -27.89 12.47 9.10
CA ASP A 302 -28.88 13.54 9.14
C ASP A 302 -28.85 14.36 7.84
N ARG A 303 -29.86 14.17 7.00
CA ARG A 303 -29.99 14.85 5.69
C ARG A 303 -30.37 16.33 5.78
N GLY A 304 -30.85 16.78 6.93
CA GLY A 304 -31.24 18.17 7.18
C GLY A 304 -30.20 18.99 7.95
N ALA A 305 -29.34 18.32 8.72
CA ALA A 305 -28.34 19.00 9.54
C ALA A 305 -27.39 19.89 8.72
N ARG A 306 -27.08 21.05 9.28
CA ARG A 306 -25.94 21.86 8.85
C ARG A 306 -24.74 21.43 9.69
N LEU A 307 -23.60 21.14 9.06
CA LEU A 307 -22.43 20.59 9.72
C LEU A 307 -21.34 21.63 9.95
N LEU A 308 -20.61 21.52 11.05
CA LEU A 308 -19.38 22.27 11.30
C LEU A 308 -18.24 21.28 11.54
N ALA A 309 -17.24 21.33 10.68
CA ALA A 309 -15.94 20.71 10.89
C ALA A 309 -14.98 21.74 11.51
N ARG A 310 -14.45 21.45 12.69
CA ARG A 310 -13.37 22.21 13.33
C ARG A 310 -12.06 21.46 13.17
N CYS A 311 -11.03 22.11 12.66
CA CYS A 311 -9.74 21.45 12.42
C CYS A 311 -8.55 22.42 12.53
N ALA A 312 -7.34 21.86 12.55
CA ALA A 312 -6.12 22.68 12.53
C ALA A 312 -6.03 23.54 11.25
N PRO A 313 -5.36 24.71 11.28
CA PRO A 313 -5.28 25.61 10.12
C PRO A 313 -4.73 24.95 8.85
N ALA A 314 -3.71 24.09 8.98
CA ALA A 314 -3.13 23.35 7.86
C ALA A 314 -4.15 22.39 7.21
N VAL A 315 -5.00 21.76 8.01
CA VAL A 315 -6.06 20.85 7.55
C VAL A 315 -7.17 21.64 6.85
N ALA A 316 -7.60 22.78 7.41
CA ALA A 316 -8.57 23.65 6.74
C ALA A 316 -8.06 24.16 5.37
N ALA A 317 -6.78 24.51 5.27
CA ALA A 317 -6.16 24.92 4.01
C ALA A 317 -6.14 23.79 2.97
N ALA A 318 -5.75 22.58 3.39
CA ALA A 318 -5.69 21.41 2.52
C ALA A 318 -7.09 20.89 2.10
N ALA A 319 -8.17 21.27 2.78
CA ALA A 319 -9.54 20.92 2.39
C ALA A 319 -10.06 21.72 1.18
N ARG A 320 -9.50 22.91 0.90
CA ARG A 320 -10.00 23.85 -0.12
C ARG A 320 -10.24 23.22 -1.50
N PRO A 321 -9.33 22.40 -2.07
CA PRO A 321 -9.53 21.81 -3.39
C PRO A 321 -10.72 20.86 -3.48
N TYR A 322 -11.23 20.37 -2.34
CA TYR A 322 -12.26 19.34 -2.30
C TYR A 322 -13.65 19.87 -1.90
N ILE A 323 -13.76 21.17 -1.59
CA ILE A 323 -15.03 21.78 -1.13
C ILE A 323 -16.14 21.65 -2.17
N GLU A 324 -15.83 21.90 -3.44
CA GLU A 324 -16.81 21.80 -4.52
C GLU A 324 -17.28 20.35 -4.71
N ALA A 325 -16.35 19.41 -4.77
CA ALA A 325 -16.64 17.99 -4.90
C ALA A 325 -17.43 17.43 -3.70
N LEU A 326 -17.13 17.90 -2.47
CA LEU A 326 -17.91 17.56 -1.28
C LEU A 326 -19.32 18.18 -1.36
N SER A 327 -19.43 19.45 -1.74
CA SER A 327 -20.71 20.17 -1.87
C SER A 327 -21.64 19.51 -2.89
N ALA A 328 -21.10 19.00 -4.00
CA ALA A 328 -21.87 18.24 -4.99
C ALA A 328 -22.46 16.94 -4.43
N ARG A 329 -21.87 16.39 -3.35
CA ARG A 329 -22.27 15.09 -2.77
C ARG A 329 -23.19 15.22 -1.57
N ILE A 330 -22.94 16.19 -0.69
CA ILE A 330 -23.70 16.36 0.57
C ILE A 330 -24.50 17.66 0.63
N GLY A 331 -24.41 18.52 -0.39
CA GLY A 331 -24.96 19.86 -0.41
C GLY A 331 -24.05 20.88 0.29
N ALA A 332 -24.21 22.17 -0.03
CA ALA A 332 -23.46 23.28 0.58
C ALA A 332 -23.93 23.61 2.02
N ARG A 333 -24.14 22.57 2.83
CA ARG A 333 -24.67 22.64 4.21
C ARG A 333 -23.61 22.28 5.25
N PHE A 334 -22.35 22.57 4.96
CA PHE A 334 -21.25 22.37 5.90
C PHE A 334 -20.35 23.61 5.94
N GLU A 335 -19.65 23.79 7.05
CA GLU A 335 -18.59 24.78 7.22
C GLU A 335 -17.33 24.08 7.74
N ILE A 336 -16.16 24.42 7.18
CA ILE A 336 -14.87 23.95 7.68
C ILE A 336 -14.17 25.17 8.29
N ARG A 337 -13.93 25.12 9.60
CA ARG A 337 -13.37 26.23 10.38
C ARG A 337 -12.02 25.85 10.98
N ALA A 338 -11.02 26.66 10.71
CA ALA A 338 -9.72 26.56 11.37
C ALA A 338 -9.82 26.99 12.85
N VAL A 339 -9.22 26.21 13.74
CA VAL A 339 -9.07 26.54 15.15
C VAL A 339 -7.58 26.82 15.43
N GLU A 340 -7.27 28.08 15.70
CA GLU A 340 -5.91 28.49 16.04
C GLU A 340 -5.41 27.78 17.31
N GLY A 341 -4.18 27.27 17.26
CA GLY A 341 -3.57 26.51 18.37
C GLY A 341 -4.09 25.08 18.56
N ALA A 342 -4.98 24.59 17.69
CA ALA A 342 -5.40 23.18 17.73
C ALA A 342 -4.24 22.23 17.38
N ALA A 343 -4.26 21.03 17.96
CA ALA A 343 -3.32 19.97 17.63
C ALA A 343 -3.38 19.64 16.12
N ALA A 344 -2.25 19.26 15.53
CA ALA A 344 -2.14 19.06 14.09
C ALA A 344 -3.10 17.99 13.54
N ASP A 345 -3.45 17.01 14.37
CA ASP A 345 -4.37 15.90 14.10
C ASP A 345 -5.84 16.19 14.47
N HIS A 346 -6.15 17.40 14.96
CA HIS A 346 -7.50 17.78 15.35
C HIS A 346 -8.43 17.89 14.14
N PHE A 347 -9.49 17.08 14.14
CA PHE A 347 -10.64 17.20 13.24
C PHE A 347 -11.90 16.72 13.95
N GLU A 348 -12.83 17.63 14.20
CA GLU A 348 -14.11 17.35 14.88
C GLU A 348 -15.27 17.77 13.99
N VAL A 349 -16.28 16.89 13.86
CA VAL A 349 -17.53 17.21 13.15
C VAL A 349 -18.66 17.32 14.18
N SER A 350 -19.44 18.38 14.08
CA SER A 350 -20.62 18.63 14.90
C SER A 350 -21.76 19.14 14.04
N THR A 351 -22.99 19.00 14.52
CA THR A 351 -24.17 19.67 13.95
C THR A 351 -24.24 21.11 14.47
N LEU A 352 -24.64 22.03 13.60
CA LEU A 352 -24.92 23.45 13.91
C LEU A 352 -26.38 23.64 14.33
#